data_AF-D8LRY1-F1
#
_entry.id   AF-D8LRY1-F1
#
_cell.length_a   1.000
_cell.length_b   1.000
_cell.length_c   1.000
_cell.angle_alpha   90.00
_cell.angle_beta   90.00
_cell.angle_gamma   90.00
#
_symmetry.space_group_name_H-M   'P 1'
#
loop_
_entity.id
_entity.type
_entity.pdbx_description
1 polymer ?
#
loop_
_entity_poly.entity_id
_entity_poly.type
_entity_poly.pdbx_seq_one_letter_code
_entity_poly.pdbx_strand_id
1 'polypeptide(L)'
;MVLFNNDLYGSEDHLIDEDQEELIGYNQGHCVETVASGGFIAECFFTYVFDDGSLTANGPFNFDVEDGVLPSFLAVTGGTGEYDGAQGCVEVSAGPAEEFPSLQFDFKLKRKSRE
;
A
#
# COMPACT_ATOMS: atom_id res chain seq x y z
N MET A 1 5.14 -8.84 20.07
CA MET A 1 4.23 -8.90 18.92
C MET A 1 3.39 -7.65 18.98
N VAL A 2 3.84 -6.59 18.33
CA VAL A 2 3.00 -5.41 18.09
C VAL A 2 2.24 -5.77 16.82
N LEU A 3 0.98 -6.17 16.99
CA LEU A 3 0.04 -6.15 15.88
C LEU A 3 -0.27 -4.67 15.66
N PHE A 4 0.26 -4.08 14.59
CA PHE A 4 -0.46 -2.97 13.98
C PHE A 4 -1.66 -3.60 13.28
N ASN A 5 -2.66 -4.01 14.07
CA ASN A 5 -4.02 -3.80 13.59
C ASN A 5 -4.10 -2.32 13.28
N ASN A 6 -4.80 -1.97 12.21
CA ASN A 6 -5.06 -0.59 11.81
C ASN A 6 -5.96 0.12 12.86
N ASP A 7 -5.49 0.16 14.11
CA ASP A 7 -6.15 0.54 15.36
C ASP A 7 -5.25 1.54 16.13
N LEU A 8 -4.46 2.31 15.37
CA LEU A 8 -4.20 3.71 15.68
C LEU A 8 -4.83 4.67 14.64
N TYR A 9 -5.38 4.15 13.52
CA TYR A 9 -6.23 4.85 12.56
C TYR A 9 -7.29 3.88 11.99
N GLY A 10 -8.35 3.60 12.77
CA GLY A 10 -9.45 2.72 12.37
C GLY A 10 -10.37 3.28 11.27
N SER A 11 -9.82 3.70 10.14
CA SER A 11 -10.56 4.10 8.95
C SER A 11 -10.01 3.40 7.73
N GLU A 12 -10.90 2.97 6.84
CA GLU A 12 -10.59 2.73 5.43
C GLU A 12 -9.75 3.91 4.92
N ASP A 13 -8.48 3.68 4.54
CA ASP A 13 -7.67 4.75 3.97
C ASP A 13 -8.12 4.96 2.53
N HIS A 14 -8.77 6.10 2.30
CA HIS A 14 -9.27 6.47 1.00
C HIS A 14 -8.13 6.55 -0.02
N LEU A 15 -8.30 5.86 -1.15
CA LEU A 15 -7.47 6.02 -2.32
C LEU A 15 -8.07 7.16 -3.14
N ILE A 16 -7.31 8.23 -3.30
CA ILE A 16 -7.65 9.35 -4.16
C ILE A 16 -6.79 9.24 -5.42
N ASP A 17 -7.31 9.66 -6.57
CA ASP A 17 -6.55 9.69 -7.81
C ASP A 17 -5.29 10.60 -7.75
N GLU A 18 -4.49 10.55 -8.81
CA GLU A 18 -3.21 11.29 -8.88
C GLU A 18 -3.39 12.82 -8.85
N ASP A 19 -4.54 13.32 -9.31
CA ASP A 19 -4.89 14.74 -9.33
C ASP A 19 -5.51 15.22 -8.00
N GLN A 20 -5.75 14.30 -7.05
CA GLN A 20 -6.41 14.53 -5.76
C GLN A 20 -7.87 15.00 -5.87
N GLU A 21 -8.58 14.63 -6.94
CA GLU A 21 -9.94 15.09 -7.23
C GLU A 21 -11.00 14.02 -6.99
N GLU A 22 -10.67 12.73 -7.17
CA GLU A 22 -11.64 11.64 -7.14
C GLU A 22 -11.28 10.54 -6.13
N LEU A 23 -12.26 10.12 -5.32
CA LEU A 23 -12.17 8.91 -4.49
C LEU A 23 -12.32 7.67 -5.38
N ILE A 24 -11.25 6.91 -5.55
CA ILE A 24 -11.20 5.73 -6.43
C ILE A 24 -11.31 4.40 -5.67
N GLY A 25 -11.25 4.43 -4.34
CA GLY A 25 -11.35 3.23 -3.53
C GLY A 25 -10.85 3.41 -2.11
N TYR A 26 -10.47 2.32 -1.49
CA TYR A 26 -9.80 2.31 -0.18
C TYR A 26 -8.79 1.18 -0.07
N ASN A 27 -7.86 1.30 0.86
CA ASN A 27 -7.01 0.18 1.27
C ASN A 27 -7.40 -0.33 2.67
N GLN A 28 -7.03 -1.57 2.95
CA GLN A 28 -7.13 -2.17 4.27
C GLN A 28 -6.01 -3.19 4.46
N GLY A 29 -5.56 -3.41 5.71
CA GLY A 29 -4.46 -4.33 5.95
C GLY A 29 -3.90 -4.28 7.36
N HIS A 30 -2.74 -4.90 7.52
CA HIS A 30 -1.95 -4.85 8.74
C HIS A 30 -0.46 -4.91 8.44
N CYS A 31 0.33 -4.41 9.37
CA CYS A 31 1.78 -4.48 9.32
C CYS A 31 2.32 -5.07 10.62
N VAL A 32 3.42 -5.82 10.51
CA VAL A 32 4.16 -6.36 11.65
C VAL A 32 5.55 -5.75 11.63
N GLU A 33 5.84 -4.90 12.62
CA GLU A 33 7.16 -4.31 12.78
C GLU A 33 8.22 -5.39 13.08
N THR A 34 9.33 -5.29 12.38
CA THR A 34 10.46 -6.22 12.42
C THR A 34 11.72 -5.59 13.02
N VAL A 35 11.91 -4.27 12.87
CA VAL A 35 13.05 -3.49 13.38
C VAL A 35 12.59 -2.08 13.78
N ALA A 36 13.10 -1.56 14.91
CA ALA A 36 12.62 -0.32 15.56
C ALA A 36 13.71 0.77 15.78
N SER A 37 14.94 0.59 15.29
CA SER A 37 16.06 1.50 15.60
C SER A 37 16.28 2.51 14.50
N GLY A 38 16.07 3.81 14.79
CA GLY A 38 16.25 4.92 13.83
C GLY A 38 15.09 5.10 12.85
N GLY A 39 13.99 4.38 13.06
CA GLY A 39 12.87 4.27 12.14
C GLY A 39 12.05 3.02 12.47
N PHE A 40 11.17 2.59 11.57
CA PHE A 40 10.57 1.26 11.64
C PHE A 40 10.56 0.57 10.28
N ILE A 41 10.88 -0.72 10.29
CA ILE A 41 10.72 -1.61 9.15
C ILE A 41 9.61 -2.59 9.51
N ALA A 42 8.56 -2.65 8.71
CA ALA A 42 7.45 -3.57 8.92
C ALA A 42 7.21 -4.46 7.70
N GLU A 43 6.74 -5.68 7.93
CA GLU A 43 6.17 -6.53 6.87
C GLU A 43 4.66 -6.28 6.82
N CYS A 44 4.15 -5.88 5.67
CA CYS A 44 2.77 -5.45 5.49
C CYS A 44 2.00 -6.39 4.55
N PHE A 45 0.70 -6.51 4.82
CA PHE A 45 -0.28 -7.20 3.99
C PHE A 45 -1.45 -6.24 3.73
N PHE A 46 -1.59 -5.79 2.50
CA PHE A 46 -2.66 -4.86 2.09
C PHE A 46 -3.59 -5.48 1.06
N THR A 47 -4.86 -5.06 1.13
CA THR A 47 -5.87 -5.21 0.08
C THR A 47 -6.31 -3.82 -0.33
N TYR A 48 -6.20 -3.51 -1.62
CA TYR A 48 -6.73 -2.31 -2.25
C TYR A 48 -8.07 -2.68 -2.90
N VAL A 49 -9.12 -1.97 -2.55
CA VAL A 49 -10.50 -2.22 -3.02
C VAL A 49 -10.93 -1.04 -3.88
N PHE A 50 -11.36 -1.36 -5.10
CA PHE A 50 -11.87 -0.43 -6.11
C PHE A 50 -13.29 -0.86 -6.50
N ASP A 51 -14.00 -0.01 -7.27
CA ASP A 51 -15.36 -0.32 -7.72
C ASP A 51 -15.45 -1.56 -8.63
N ASP A 52 -14.38 -1.84 -9.38
CA ASP A 52 -14.30 -2.90 -10.39
C ASP A 52 -13.48 -4.13 -9.95
N GLY A 53 -12.99 -4.14 -8.71
CA GLY A 53 -12.24 -5.28 -8.18
C GLY A 53 -11.38 -4.97 -6.98
N SER A 54 -10.40 -5.84 -6.74
CA SER A 54 -9.41 -5.63 -5.67
C SER A 54 -8.04 -6.19 -6.03
N LEU A 55 -7.02 -5.67 -5.38
CA LEU A 55 -5.63 -6.14 -5.45
C LEU A 55 -5.14 -6.47 -4.05
N THR A 56 -4.40 -7.57 -3.91
CA THR A 56 -3.68 -7.91 -2.69
C THR A 56 -2.18 -7.77 -2.93
N ALA A 57 -1.47 -7.15 -2.00
CA ALA A 57 -0.02 -7.04 -2.05
C ALA A 57 0.62 -7.20 -0.67
N ASN A 58 1.81 -7.78 -0.63
CA ASN A 58 2.57 -7.92 0.60
C ASN A 58 4.06 -7.59 0.40
N GLY A 59 4.71 -7.13 1.45
CA GLY A 59 6.12 -6.82 1.42
C GLY A 59 6.54 -5.83 2.51
N PRO A 60 7.80 -5.38 2.46
CA PRO A 60 8.32 -4.46 3.45
C PRO A 60 7.70 -3.07 3.29
N PHE A 61 7.59 -2.35 4.40
CA PHE A 61 7.37 -0.91 4.49
C PHE A 61 8.48 -0.33 5.35
N ASN A 62 9.17 0.69 4.84
CA ASN A 62 10.33 1.29 5.47
C ASN A 62 10.06 2.76 5.79
N PHE A 63 10.19 3.12 7.07
CA PHE A 63 10.15 4.49 7.54
C PHE A 63 11.43 4.80 8.30
N ASP A 64 12.07 5.90 7.95
CA ASP A 64 13.23 6.45 8.62
C ASP A 64 12.85 7.77 9.33
N VAL A 65 13.43 8.03 10.51
CA VAL A 65 13.09 9.25 11.27
C VAL A 65 13.64 10.54 10.65
N GLU A 66 14.72 10.45 9.87
CA GLU A 66 15.35 11.58 9.19
C GLU A 66 14.77 11.75 7.77
N ASP A 67 14.62 10.64 7.04
CA ASP A 67 14.22 10.64 5.63
C ASP A 67 12.71 10.40 5.38
N GLY A 68 11.95 10.01 6.41
CA GLY A 68 10.52 9.73 6.30
C GLY A 68 10.19 8.39 5.63
N VAL A 69 9.12 8.35 4.82
CA VAL A 69 8.72 7.12 4.09
C VAL A 69 9.69 6.86 2.94
N LEU A 70 10.40 5.74 3.01
CA LEU A 70 11.33 5.30 1.98
C LEU A 70 10.62 4.42 0.93
N PRO A 71 10.99 4.52 -0.37
CA PRO A 71 10.41 3.69 -1.42
C PRO A 71 10.46 2.21 -1.08
N SER A 72 9.28 1.60 -1.03
CA SER A 72 9.09 0.20 -0.63
C SER A 72 8.28 -0.53 -1.68
N PHE A 73 8.61 -1.79 -1.98
CA PHE A 73 7.96 -2.54 -3.05
C PHE A 73 7.23 -3.75 -2.48
N LEU A 74 5.91 -3.74 -2.59
CA LEU A 74 5.05 -4.84 -2.17
C LEU A 74 4.72 -5.69 -3.39
N ALA A 75 4.94 -6.99 -3.31
CA ALA A 75 4.59 -7.92 -4.38
C ALA A 75 3.07 -8.08 -4.47
N VAL A 76 2.51 -7.94 -5.67
CA VAL A 76 1.10 -8.24 -5.92
C VAL A 76 0.92 -9.76 -5.91
N THR A 77 0.08 -10.25 -5.00
CA THR A 77 -0.18 -11.69 -4.79
C THR A 77 -1.48 -12.18 -5.39
N GLY A 78 -2.35 -11.28 -5.81
CA GLY A 78 -3.60 -11.63 -6.46
C GLY A 78 -4.50 -10.43 -6.65
N GLY A 79 -5.58 -10.65 -7.37
CA GLY A 79 -6.64 -9.66 -7.58
C GLY A 79 -7.94 -10.31 -8.00
N THR A 80 -9.01 -9.51 -7.99
CA THR A 80 -10.36 -9.90 -8.41
C THR A 80 -10.92 -8.88 -9.40
N GLY A 81 -11.99 -9.22 -10.11
CA GLY A 81 -12.61 -8.32 -11.09
C GLY A 81 -11.67 -7.99 -12.25
N GLU A 82 -11.54 -6.71 -12.59
CA GLU A 82 -10.61 -6.23 -13.65
C GLU A 82 -9.13 -6.57 -13.34
N TYR A 83 -8.82 -6.86 -12.07
CA TYR A 83 -7.49 -7.23 -11.60
C TYR A 83 -7.27 -8.75 -11.50
N ASP A 84 -8.16 -9.60 -12.05
CA ASP A 84 -7.98 -11.06 -12.03
C ASP A 84 -6.66 -11.49 -12.69
N GLY A 85 -5.84 -12.20 -11.91
CA GLY A 85 -4.52 -12.66 -12.35
C GLY A 85 -3.48 -11.55 -12.52
N ALA A 86 -3.70 -10.38 -11.92
CA ALA A 86 -2.70 -9.32 -11.86
C ALA A 86 -1.40 -9.81 -11.22
N GLN A 87 -0.26 -9.39 -11.78
CA GLN A 87 1.08 -9.66 -11.27
C GLN A 87 1.89 -8.39 -11.31
N GLY A 88 2.87 -8.24 -10.43
CA GLY A 88 3.73 -7.05 -10.38
C GLY A 88 4.03 -6.63 -8.96
N CYS A 89 4.14 -5.32 -8.75
CA CYS A 89 4.31 -4.75 -7.43
C CYS A 89 3.54 -3.43 -7.27
N VAL A 90 3.32 -3.05 -6.03
CA VAL A 90 2.93 -1.70 -5.62
C VAL A 90 4.17 -1.04 -5.04
N GLU A 91 4.59 0.09 -5.60
CA GLU A 91 5.57 0.95 -4.95
C GLU A 91 4.85 1.87 -3.97
N VAL A 92 5.32 1.90 -2.73
CA VAL A 92 4.84 2.78 -1.67
C VAL A 92 5.92 3.81 -1.38
N SER A 93 5.54 5.08 -1.43
CA SER A 93 6.45 6.22 -1.22
C SER A 93 5.74 7.32 -0.42
N ALA A 94 6.50 8.34 -0.01
CA ALA A 94 5.92 9.54 0.58
C ALA A 94 4.95 10.20 -0.40
N GLY A 95 3.74 10.46 0.07
CA GLY A 95 2.73 11.18 -0.70
C GLY A 95 3.04 12.68 -0.82
N PRO A 96 2.38 13.37 -1.75
CA PRO A 96 2.61 14.79 -2.00
C PRO A 96 1.96 15.73 -0.97
N ALA A 97 1.10 15.20 -0.08
CA ALA A 97 0.43 16.03 0.91
C ALA A 97 1.37 16.31 2.10
N GLU A 98 1.42 17.58 2.51
CA GLU A 98 2.34 18.10 3.52
C GLU A 98 1.95 17.73 4.96
N GLU A 99 0.75 17.18 5.18
CA GLU A 99 0.29 16.67 6.47
C GLU A 99 0.53 15.15 6.60
N PHE A 100 1.09 14.78 7.76
CA PHE A 100 1.77 13.52 8.02
C PHE A 100 0.83 12.33 8.34
N PRO A 101 1.19 11.09 7.95
CA PRO A 101 1.90 10.72 6.73
C PRO A 101 0.90 10.46 5.58
N SER A 102 1.00 11.22 4.49
CA SER A 102 0.38 10.83 3.23
C SER A 102 1.25 9.78 2.52
N LEU A 103 0.62 8.77 1.94
CA LEU A 103 1.29 7.71 1.19
C LEU A 103 0.88 7.79 -0.28
N GLN A 104 1.85 7.62 -1.18
CA GLN A 104 1.59 7.38 -2.59
C GLN A 104 1.76 5.91 -2.91
N PHE A 105 0.84 5.38 -3.73
CA PHE A 105 0.83 3.99 -4.18
C PHE A 105 0.89 3.94 -5.71
N ASP A 106 2.02 3.51 -6.27
CA ASP A 106 2.18 3.32 -7.71
C ASP A 106 2.05 1.84 -8.09
N PHE A 107 0.94 1.48 -8.74
CA PHE A 107 0.64 0.11 -9.15
C PHE A 107 1.34 -0.27 -10.45
N LYS A 108 2.42 -1.07 -10.36
CA LYS A 108 3.23 -1.53 -11.50
C LYS A 108 2.80 -2.92 -11.95
N LEU A 109 1.61 -3.00 -12.54
CA LEU A 109 1.02 -4.25 -12.97
C LEU A 109 1.55 -4.71 -14.34
N LYS A 110 1.88 -5.99 -14.44
CA LYS A 110 2.16 -6.68 -15.70
C LYS A 110 0.84 -7.16 -16.29
N ARG A 111 0.60 -6.84 -17.56
CA ARG A 111 -0.53 -7.38 -18.31
C ARG A 111 -0.40 -8.90 -18.40
N LYS A 112 -1.50 -9.62 -18.13
CA LYS A 112 -1.64 -11.05 -18.42
C LYS A 112 -1.29 -11.27 -19.90
N SER A 113 -0.25 -12.04 -20.21
CA SER A 113 -0.04 -12.47 -21.60
C SER A 113 -1.23 -13.34 -21.98
N ARG A 114 -2.00 -12.94 -23.01
CA ARG A 114 -2.99 -13.84 -23.60
C ARG A 114 -2.24 -15.02 -24.20
N GLU A 115 -2.39 -16.20 -23.59
CA GLU A 115 -2.14 -17.48 -24.26
C GLU A 115 -3.25 -17.77 -25.28
#